data_AF-A0A1R3Y129-F1
#
_entry.id   AF-A0A1R3Y129-F1
#
_cell.length_a   1.000
_cell.length_b   1.000
_cell.length_c   1.000
_cell.angle_alpha   90.00
_cell.angle_beta   90.00
_cell.angle_gamma   90.00
#
_symmetry.space_group_name_H-M   'P 1'
#
loop_
_entity.id
_entity.type
_entity.pdbx_description
1 polymer ?
#
loop_
_entity_poly.entity_id
_entity_poly.type
_entity_poly.pdbx_seq_one_letter_code
_entity_poly.pdbx_strand_id
1 'polypeptide(L)'
;MEHNRRGIGVIALGAAAAAGYALLASLRVINNSLSATFRVGSGATMIGASLSLALIGVGHLVGVTVGVAMIVGLAIAFGVMLPIRTAGQLPPDGDYAVAVARIFSTDVRFIGAGAIAVAAAWTFLKILGPILRGIADAAVSARTRRRGQAVGQTERDIPIHIVAMVVLLSLIPIGWLLADFTDGTPLDDRRPGAIAAGVLLVLVIGLMVAAVCGYMAGLIGSSNSPISGVGILVVVLAGLLIKTAYGPATGSQIPALVAYTVFTAALVFGVATISNDNLQDLKTGQLVGATPWKQQVALIIGVLVGSVVMAPILQLMQAGFGFQGAPGATANALAAPQAALMSALAKGVFGGSLNWSLVGVGALTGVIAVALDETLAKTTTNLRLPPLAVGMGMYLPAALTLMIPIGAFLGRIYDSWARWSGDDDERKKRLGVMLATGLIVGESLYGVLFAVIVATTGKEEPLAMVGDGFRFASQPLGAIVFAGLLAWLYQRTRVTASYRLAAPAGSSKPLPDLPG
;
A
#
# COMPACT_ATOMS: atom_id res chain seq x y z
N MET A 1 -17.74 -20.16 18.32
CA MET A 1 -18.32 -20.15 16.95
C MET A 1 -19.12 -18.89 16.66
N GLU A 2 -20.00 -18.43 17.56
CA GLU A 2 -20.87 -17.27 17.31
C GLU A 2 -20.13 -15.93 17.08
N HIS A 3 -19.02 -15.71 17.80
CA HIS A 3 -18.10 -14.59 17.55
C HIS A 3 -17.54 -14.54 16.12
N ASN A 4 -17.13 -15.69 15.58
CA ASN A 4 -16.60 -15.78 14.22
C ASN A 4 -17.71 -15.56 13.19
N ARG A 5 -18.91 -16.09 13.46
CA ARG A 5 -20.09 -15.89 12.60
C ARG A 5 -20.46 -14.41 12.48
N ARG A 6 -20.45 -13.65 13.59
CA ARG A 6 -20.72 -12.20 13.56
C ARG A 6 -19.63 -11.43 12.83
N GLY A 7 -18.37 -11.78 13.04
CA GLY A 7 -17.25 -11.17 12.30
C GLY A 7 -17.36 -11.36 10.80
N ILE A 8 -17.60 -12.60 10.35
CA ILE A 8 -17.84 -12.93 8.94
C ILE A 8 -19.06 -12.19 8.41
N GLY A 9 -20.14 -12.09 9.19
CA GLY A 9 -21.33 -11.33 8.81
C GLY A 9 -21.05 -9.85 8.56
N VAL A 10 -20.23 -9.21 9.40
CA VAL A 10 -19.81 -7.81 9.20
C VAL A 10 -18.94 -7.64 7.96
N ILE A 11 -18.00 -8.56 7.71
CA ILE A 11 -17.18 -8.57 6.49
C ILE A 11 -18.08 -8.68 5.26
N ALA A 12 -18.97 -9.68 5.23
CA ALA A 12 -19.86 -9.92 4.11
C ALA A 12 -20.81 -8.74 3.84
N LEU A 13 -21.35 -8.14 4.91
CA LEU A 13 -22.20 -6.95 4.80
C LEU A 13 -21.44 -5.75 4.21
N GLY A 14 -20.24 -5.48 4.72
CA GLY A 14 -19.37 -4.43 4.20
C GLY A 14 -19.00 -4.68 2.74
N ALA A 15 -18.65 -5.92 2.40
CA ALA A 15 -18.30 -6.30 1.04
C ALA A 15 -19.47 -6.14 0.06
N ALA A 16 -20.66 -6.63 0.43
CA ALA A 16 -21.85 -6.49 -0.40
C ALA A 16 -22.26 -5.02 -0.59
N ALA A 17 -22.18 -4.20 0.46
CA ALA A 17 -22.48 -2.77 0.36
C ALA A 17 -21.48 -2.02 -0.51
N ALA A 18 -20.18 -2.32 -0.39
CA ALA A 18 -19.13 -1.73 -1.21
C ALA A 18 -19.25 -2.12 -2.68
N ALA A 19 -19.47 -3.40 -2.97
CA ALA A 19 -19.74 -3.89 -4.32
C ALA A 19 -21.04 -3.28 -4.90
N GLY A 20 -22.09 -3.16 -4.09
CA GLY A 20 -23.36 -2.55 -4.49
C GLY A 20 -23.23 -1.08 -4.85
N TYR A 21 -22.49 -0.29 -4.05
CA TYR A 21 -22.21 1.11 -4.36
C TYR A 21 -21.41 1.25 -5.66
N ALA A 22 -20.37 0.43 -5.84
CA ALA A 22 -19.55 0.42 -7.05
C ALA A 22 -20.36 0.00 -8.29
N LEU A 23 -21.28 -0.95 -8.14
CA LEU A 23 -22.24 -1.32 -9.17
C LEU A 23 -23.14 -0.14 -9.55
N LEU A 24 -23.74 0.56 -8.58
CA LEU A 24 -24.56 1.75 -8.87
C LEU A 24 -23.77 2.81 -9.66
N ALA A 25 -22.47 2.97 -9.36
CA ALA A 25 -21.60 3.86 -10.13
C ALA A 25 -21.36 3.36 -11.56
N SER A 26 -21.12 2.06 -11.77
CA SER A 26 -20.98 1.47 -13.11
C SER A 26 -22.25 1.55 -13.96
N LEU A 27 -23.42 1.58 -13.30
CA LEU A 27 -24.72 1.72 -13.95
C LEU A 27 -24.99 3.18 -14.38
N ARG A 28 -24.10 4.11 -14.01
CA ARG A 28 -24.25 5.56 -14.15
C ARG A 28 -25.48 6.15 -13.45
N VAL A 29 -26.04 5.43 -12.47
CA VAL A 29 -27.15 5.93 -11.64
C VAL A 29 -26.64 6.93 -10.60
N ILE A 30 -25.40 6.76 -10.16
CA ILE A 30 -24.70 7.68 -9.28
C ILE A 30 -23.34 8.08 -9.86
N ASN A 31 -22.84 9.25 -9.48
CA ASN A 31 -21.45 9.63 -9.73
C ASN A 31 -20.66 9.48 -8.42
N ASN A 32 -19.56 8.74 -8.47
CA ASN A 32 -18.67 8.46 -7.34
C ASN A 32 -17.41 9.36 -7.34
N SER A 33 -17.38 10.40 -8.16
CA SER A 33 -16.27 11.36 -8.25
C SER A 33 -16.79 12.79 -8.11
N LEU A 34 -16.15 13.53 -7.21
CA LEU A 34 -16.37 14.96 -7.04
C LEU A 34 -15.02 15.65 -7.24
N SER A 35 -14.96 16.63 -8.11
CA SER A 35 -13.76 17.46 -8.29
C SER A 35 -14.16 18.86 -8.63
N ALA A 36 -13.50 19.84 -8.02
CA ALA A 36 -13.66 21.24 -8.34
C ALA A 36 -12.28 21.87 -8.49
N THR A 37 -12.11 22.64 -9.55
CA THR A 37 -10.92 23.47 -9.76
C THR A 37 -11.32 24.92 -9.58
N PHE A 38 -10.57 25.67 -8.80
CA PHE A 38 -10.89 27.06 -8.50
C PHE A 38 -9.62 27.90 -8.39
N ARG A 39 -9.77 29.20 -8.68
CA ARG A 39 -8.67 30.16 -8.63
C ARG A 39 -8.34 30.53 -7.18
N VAL A 40 -7.05 30.64 -6.87
CA VAL A 40 -6.51 31.10 -5.59
C VAL A 40 -5.43 32.13 -5.89
N GLY A 41 -5.77 33.41 -5.72
CA GLY A 41 -4.88 34.53 -6.07
C GLY A 41 -4.55 34.57 -7.57
N SER A 42 -3.25 34.57 -7.89
CA SER A 42 -2.74 34.53 -9.27
C SER A 42 -2.68 33.13 -9.88
N GLY A 43 -2.89 32.08 -9.09
CA GLY A 43 -2.90 30.67 -9.51
C GLY A 43 -4.25 30.00 -9.30
N ALA A 44 -4.29 28.68 -9.48
CA ALA A 44 -5.46 27.84 -9.27
C ALA A 44 -5.09 26.54 -8.55
N THR A 45 -6.08 25.92 -7.93
CA THR A 45 -5.93 24.62 -7.28
C THR A 45 -7.16 23.76 -7.53
N MET A 46 -7.08 22.50 -7.11
CA MET A 46 -8.18 21.56 -7.18
C MET A 46 -8.43 20.90 -5.83
N ILE A 47 -9.70 20.64 -5.56
CA ILE A 47 -10.14 19.70 -4.52
C ILE A 47 -10.86 18.55 -5.20
N GLY A 48 -10.70 17.34 -4.67
CA GLY A 48 -11.40 16.18 -5.19
C GLY A 48 -11.69 15.16 -4.10
N ALA A 49 -12.70 14.34 -4.36
CA ALA A 49 -13.15 13.23 -3.55
C ALA A 49 -13.56 12.08 -4.45
N SER A 50 -12.87 10.95 -4.35
CA SER A 50 -13.33 9.68 -4.92
C SER A 50 -14.14 8.96 -3.85
N LEU A 51 -15.46 8.90 -4.03
CA LEU A 51 -16.42 8.32 -3.09
C LEU A 51 -16.31 6.79 -3.05
N SER A 52 -15.14 6.28 -2.68
CA SER A 52 -14.81 4.87 -2.59
C SER A 52 -14.98 4.40 -1.14
N LEU A 53 -15.74 3.34 -0.95
CA LEU A 53 -15.94 2.73 0.36
C LEU A 53 -14.65 2.00 0.80
N ALA A 54 -13.87 1.49 -0.15
CA ALA A 54 -12.54 0.95 0.11
C ALA A 54 -11.59 2.01 0.68
N LEU A 55 -11.58 3.25 0.18
CA LEU A 55 -10.75 4.32 0.76
C LEU A 55 -11.13 4.66 2.20
N ILE A 56 -12.43 4.56 2.55
CA ILE A 56 -12.89 4.68 3.93
C ILE A 56 -12.36 3.53 4.79
N GLY A 57 -12.39 2.30 4.26
CA GLY A 57 -11.79 1.13 4.89
C GLY A 57 -10.29 1.30 5.15
N VAL A 58 -9.54 1.72 4.13
CA VAL A 58 -8.09 2.01 4.24
C VAL A 58 -7.85 3.07 5.32
N GLY A 59 -8.61 4.16 5.30
CA GLY A 59 -8.56 5.20 6.31
C GLY A 59 -8.75 4.69 7.73
N HIS A 60 -9.79 3.88 7.95
CA HIS A 60 -10.07 3.28 9.25
C HIS A 60 -8.88 2.47 9.76
N LEU A 61 -8.30 1.61 8.90
CA LEU A 61 -7.19 0.72 9.27
C LEU A 61 -5.89 1.50 9.57
N VAL A 62 -5.64 2.56 8.81
CA VAL A 62 -4.41 3.34 8.88
C VAL A 62 -4.45 4.38 10.02
N GLY A 63 -5.64 4.83 10.42
CA GLY A 63 -5.86 5.60 11.64
C GLY A 63 -5.56 7.10 11.54
N VAL A 64 -5.99 7.84 12.57
CA VAL A 64 -6.02 9.33 12.55
C VAL A 64 -4.64 9.95 12.47
N THR A 65 -3.63 9.36 13.08
CA THR A 65 -2.26 9.87 13.02
C THR A 65 -1.77 10.00 11.58
N VAL A 66 -1.99 8.96 10.77
CA VAL A 66 -1.64 8.99 9.34
C VAL A 66 -2.63 9.85 8.55
N GLY A 67 -3.94 9.81 8.87
CA GLY A 67 -4.94 10.67 8.25
C GLY A 67 -4.64 12.16 8.37
N VAL A 68 -4.23 12.62 9.56
CA VAL A 68 -3.81 14.02 9.80
C VAL A 68 -2.55 14.35 9.02
N ALA A 69 -1.55 13.46 9.01
CA ALA A 69 -0.34 13.65 8.21
C ALA A 69 -0.64 13.77 6.71
N MET A 70 -1.58 12.96 6.19
CA MET A 70 -2.04 13.08 4.80
C MET A 70 -2.77 14.40 4.53
N ILE A 71 -3.56 14.93 5.48
CA ILE A 71 -4.17 16.26 5.37
C ILE A 71 -3.11 17.35 5.33
N VAL A 72 -2.08 17.27 6.19
CA VAL A 72 -0.96 18.21 6.15
C VAL A 72 -0.27 18.18 4.78
N GLY A 73 -0.02 16.99 4.24
CA GLY A 73 0.51 16.83 2.89
C GLY A 73 -0.40 17.41 1.81
N LEU A 74 -1.72 17.19 1.91
CA LEU A 74 -2.73 17.74 1.01
C LEU A 74 -2.71 19.28 1.06
N ALA A 75 -2.64 19.87 2.24
CA ALA A 75 -2.59 21.31 2.43
C ALA A 75 -1.30 21.91 1.84
N ILE A 76 -0.16 21.25 2.02
CA ILE A 76 1.11 21.66 1.41
C ILE A 76 1.01 21.61 -0.12
N ALA A 77 0.57 20.48 -0.69
CA ALA A 77 0.55 20.30 -2.13
C ALA A 77 -0.53 21.13 -2.83
N PHE A 78 -1.78 21.02 -2.40
CA PHE A 78 -2.92 21.65 -3.07
C PHE A 78 -3.25 23.03 -2.50
N GLY A 79 -2.98 23.27 -1.20
CA GLY A 79 -3.23 24.58 -0.59
C GLY A 79 -2.14 25.61 -0.89
N VAL A 80 -0.87 25.19 -1.00
CA VAL A 80 0.28 26.10 -1.14
C VAL A 80 1.00 25.92 -2.48
N MET A 81 1.52 24.72 -2.76
CA MET A 81 2.41 24.51 -3.91
C MET A 81 1.66 24.67 -5.24
N LEU A 82 0.47 24.10 -5.38
CA LEU A 82 -0.27 24.09 -6.64
C LEU A 82 -0.72 25.51 -7.07
N PRO A 83 -1.28 26.37 -6.19
CA PRO A 83 -1.50 27.78 -6.51
C PRO A 83 -0.22 28.52 -6.93
N ILE A 84 0.89 28.31 -6.23
CA ILE A 84 2.16 28.98 -6.55
C ILE A 84 2.68 28.55 -7.92
N ARG A 85 2.60 27.25 -8.25
CA ARG A 85 3.12 26.69 -9.50
C ARG A 85 2.23 26.98 -10.71
N THR A 86 0.94 27.13 -10.49
CA THR A 86 -0.02 27.49 -11.55
C THR A 86 -0.07 29.00 -11.81
N ALA A 87 0.48 29.82 -10.92
CA ALA A 87 0.51 31.26 -11.10
C ALA A 87 1.22 31.65 -12.41
N GLY A 88 0.54 32.46 -13.23
CA GLY A 88 1.05 32.92 -14.52
C GLY A 88 0.99 31.88 -15.65
N GLN A 89 0.46 30.68 -15.41
CA GLN A 89 0.33 29.60 -16.39
C GLN A 89 -1.13 29.20 -16.66
N LEU A 90 -2.09 29.99 -16.17
CA LEU A 90 -3.51 29.71 -16.31
C LEU A 90 -4.05 30.20 -17.67
N PRO A 91 -4.92 29.42 -18.34
CA PRO A 91 -5.67 29.89 -19.50
C PRO A 91 -6.52 31.13 -19.15
N PRO A 92 -6.63 32.12 -20.05
CA PRO A 92 -7.49 33.29 -19.84
C PRO A 92 -8.98 32.92 -19.70
N ASP A 93 -9.39 31.80 -20.32
CA ASP A 93 -10.79 31.44 -20.58
C ASP A 93 -11.48 30.72 -19.41
N GLY A 94 -10.80 30.57 -18.26
CA GLY A 94 -11.42 30.10 -17.01
C GLY A 94 -11.52 28.58 -16.82
N ASP A 95 -11.22 27.76 -17.83
CA ASP A 95 -11.08 26.30 -17.64
C ASP A 95 -9.67 25.93 -17.17
N TYR A 96 -9.51 25.87 -15.85
CA TYR A 96 -8.23 25.58 -15.22
C TYR A 96 -7.96 24.08 -15.03
N ALA A 97 -8.93 23.19 -15.25
CA ALA A 97 -8.85 21.80 -14.81
C ALA A 97 -7.67 21.06 -15.46
N VAL A 98 -7.52 21.21 -16.79
CA VAL A 98 -6.43 20.57 -17.55
C VAL A 98 -5.06 21.13 -17.15
N ALA A 99 -4.96 22.46 -16.98
CA ALA A 99 -3.72 23.11 -16.59
C ALA A 99 -3.28 22.70 -15.18
N VAL A 100 -4.20 22.71 -14.22
CA VAL A 100 -3.95 22.31 -12.83
C VAL A 100 -3.56 20.84 -12.74
N ALA A 101 -4.26 19.93 -13.44
CA ALA A 101 -3.91 18.52 -13.46
C ALA A 101 -2.52 18.26 -14.08
N ARG A 102 -2.18 18.98 -15.16
CA ARG A 102 -0.86 18.92 -15.79
C ARG A 102 0.23 19.39 -14.83
N ILE A 103 0.06 20.56 -14.20
CA ILE A 103 1.07 21.13 -13.28
C ILE A 103 1.20 20.28 -12.02
N PHE A 104 0.10 19.71 -11.51
CA PHE A 104 0.18 18.75 -10.42
C PHE A 104 1.06 17.54 -10.78
N SER A 105 0.82 16.93 -11.95
CA SER A 105 1.54 15.72 -12.37
C SER A 105 3.00 15.96 -12.75
N THR A 106 3.32 17.14 -13.31
CA THR A 106 4.67 17.49 -13.80
C THR A 106 5.54 18.20 -12.77
N ASP A 107 4.93 18.92 -11.82
CA ASP A 107 5.67 19.68 -10.80
C ASP A 107 5.44 19.15 -9.38
N VAL A 108 4.23 19.35 -8.86
CA VAL A 108 3.92 19.13 -7.43
C VAL A 108 4.15 17.68 -7.03
N ARG A 109 3.85 16.74 -7.93
CA ARG A 109 4.09 15.31 -7.72
C ARG A 109 5.58 14.98 -7.55
N PHE A 110 6.49 15.67 -8.24
CA PHE A 110 7.93 15.48 -8.05
C PHE A 110 8.44 16.12 -6.74
N ILE A 111 7.82 17.22 -6.31
CA ILE A 111 8.06 17.77 -4.97
C ILE A 111 7.61 16.76 -3.89
N GLY A 112 6.42 16.17 -4.05
CA GLY A 112 5.96 15.07 -3.19
C GLY A 112 6.91 13.88 -3.20
N ALA A 113 7.44 13.49 -4.37
CA ALA A 113 8.42 12.41 -4.49
C ALA A 113 9.71 12.69 -3.71
N GLY A 114 10.23 13.92 -3.75
CA GLY A 114 11.38 14.33 -2.95
C GLY A 114 11.13 14.24 -1.44
N ALA A 115 9.93 14.65 -0.99
CA ALA A 115 9.53 14.53 0.41
C ALA A 115 9.44 13.06 0.86
N ILE A 116 8.85 12.19 0.03
CA ILE A 116 8.79 10.75 0.29
C ILE A 116 10.20 10.15 0.30
N ALA A 117 11.10 10.54 -0.61
CA ALA A 117 12.46 10.00 -0.66
C ALA A 117 13.23 10.27 0.64
N VAL A 118 13.17 11.49 1.18
CA VAL A 118 13.77 11.83 2.49
C VAL A 118 13.10 11.06 3.62
N ALA A 119 11.77 10.98 3.63
CA ALA A 119 11.04 10.23 4.65
C ALA A 119 11.40 8.73 4.62
N ALA A 120 11.53 8.13 3.44
CA ALA A 120 11.94 6.74 3.26
C ALA A 120 13.37 6.50 3.74
N ALA A 121 14.31 7.39 3.39
CA ALA A 121 15.68 7.35 3.88
C ALA A 121 15.73 7.44 5.41
N TRP A 122 14.97 8.35 6.01
CA TRP A 122 14.88 8.49 7.46
C TRP A 122 14.27 7.25 8.12
N THR A 123 13.18 6.70 7.57
CA THR A 123 12.59 5.44 8.05
C THR A 123 13.61 4.33 8.00
N PHE A 124 14.40 4.20 6.93
CA PHE A 124 15.47 3.22 6.81
C PHE A 124 16.54 3.40 7.91
N LEU A 125 17.00 4.64 8.14
CA LEU A 125 17.99 4.93 9.19
C LEU A 125 17.50 4.51 10.57
N LYS A 126 16.21 4.73 10.90
CA LYS A 126 15.64 4.29 12.18
C LYS A 126 15.61 2.77 12.32
N ILE A 127 15.27 2.06 11.26
CA ILE A 127 15.15 0.60 11.30
C ILE A 127 16.51 -0.09 11.21
N LEU A 128 17.59 0.60 10.80
CA LEU A 128 18.94 0.04 10.69
C LEU A 128 19.41 -0.66 11.97
N GLY A 129 19.17 -0.07 13.14
CA GLY A 129 19.52 -0.69 14.43
C GLY A 129 18.82 -2.04 14.65
N PRO A 130 17.48 -2.09 14.62
CA PRO A 130 16.72 -3.34 14.67
C PRO A 130 17.11 -4.36 13.60
N ILE A 131 17.46 -3.93 12.38
CA ILE A 131 17.93 -4.81 11.31
C ILE A 131 19.22 -5.52 11.72
N LEU A 132 20.22 -4.74 12.16
CA LEU A 132 21.52 -5.28 12.58
C LEU A 132 21.36 -6.24 13.78
N ARG A 133 20.44 -5.93 14.71
CA ARG A 133 20.09 -6.84 15.82
C ARG A 133 19.44 -8.12 15.35
N GLY A 134 18.42 -8.04 14.47
CA GLY A 134 17.76 -9.23 13.92
C GLY A 134 18.72 -10.16 13.17
N ILE A 135 19.68 -9.59 12.42
CA ILE A 135 20.75 -10.36 11.77
C ILE A 135 21.67 -11.03 12.80
N ALA A 136 22.07 -10.32 13.85
CA ALA A 136 22.90 -10.87 14.92
C ALA A 136 22.19 -12.00 15.69
N ASP A 137 20.92 -11.82 16.02
CA ASP A 137 20.10 -12.82 16.73
C ASP A 137 19.90 -14.09 15.89
N ALA A 138 19.68 -13.93 14.58
CA ALA A 138 19.62 -15.04 13.63
C ALA A 138 20.94 -15.83 13.60
N ALA A 139 22.09 -15.15 13.59
CA ALA A 139 23.40 -15.78 13.62
C ALA A 139 23.68 -16.53 14.93
N VAL A 140 23.26 -15.98 16.08
CA VAL A 140 23.36 -16.64 17.39
C VAL A 140 22.45 -17.87 17.44
N SER A 141 21.18 -17.75 17.04
CA SER A 141 20.22 -18.86 17.00
C SER A 141 20.72 -20.03 16.12
N ALA A 142 21.33 -19.72 14.97
CA ALA A 142 21.93 -20.72 14.10
C ALA A 142 23.10 -21.47 14.76
N ARG A 143 23.92 -20.79 15.59
CA ARG A 143 25.00 -21.43 16.36
C ARG A 143 24.49 -22.30 17.49
N THR A 144 23.44 -21.87 18.20
CA THR A 144 22.86 -22.62 19.32
C THR A 144 22.18 -23.90 18.85
N ARG A 145 21.45 -23.87 17.72
CA ARG A 145 20.81 -25.06 17.13
C ARG A 145 21.80 -26.15 16.71
N ARG A 146 23.04 -25.81 16.34
CA ARG A 146 24.10 -26.80 16.05
C ARG A 146 24.55 -27.61 17.28
N ARG A 147 24.17 -27.23 18.50
CA ARG A 147 24.56 -27.93 19.74
C ARG A 147 23.58 -29.04 20.19
N GLY A 148 22.60 -29.42 19.36
CA GLY A 148 21.86 -30.68 19.52
C GLY A 148 20.77 -30.70 20.59
N GLN A 149 20.22 -29.55 20.99
CA GLN A 149 19.09 -29.50 21.93
C GLN A 149 17.78 -29.94 21.25
N ALA A 150 16.98 -30.76 21.95
CA ALA A 150 15.66 -31.17 21.50
C ALA A 150 14.71 -29.97 21.49
N VAL A 151 14.18 -29.64 20.30
CA VAL A 151 13.32 -28.46 20.09
C VAL A 151 11.84 -28.85 20.27
N GLY A 152 11.08 -27.99 20.96
CA GLY A 152 9.64 -28.17 21.18
C GLY A 152 8.86 -28.20 19.86
N GLN A 153 7.64 -28.75 19.85
CA GLN A 153 6.85 -28.87 18.61
C GLN A 153 6.60 -27.54 17.89
N THR A 154 6.46 -26.44 18.64
CA THR A 154 6.25 -25.07 18.13
C THR A 154 7.53 -24.40 17.62
N GLU A 155 8.68 -25.05 17.74
CA GLU A 155 10.00 -24.52 17.34
C GLU A 155 10.65 -25.36 16.21
N ARG A 156 9.91 -26.33 15.67
CA ARG A 156 10.33 -27.18 14.55
C ARG A 156 10.14 -26.46 13.22
N ASP A 157 11.22 -25.82 12.80
CA ASP A 157 11.38 -25.10 11.53
C ASP A 157 11.84 -26.03 10.39
N ILE A 158 11.70 -25.62 9.13
CA ILE A 158 12.37 -26.32 8.01
C ILE A 158 13.89 -26.24 8.24
N PRO A 159 14.63 -27.35 8.12
CA PRO A 159 16.07 -27.33 8.28
C PRO A 159 16.76 -26.30 7.37
N ILE A 160 17.65 -25.48 7.94
CA ILE A 160 18.28 -24.34 7.25
C ILE A 160 19.02 -24.72 5.95
N HIS A 161 19.53 -25.96 5.86
CA HIS A 161 20.19 -26.43 4.64
C HIS A 161 19.20 -26.64 3.48
N ILE A 162 17.96 -27.09 3.78
CA ILE A 162 16.89 -27.20 2.78
C ILE A 162 16.48 -25.80 2.34
N VAL A 163 16.28 -24.87 3.30
CA VAL A 163 15.96 -23.47 2.98
C VAL A 163 17.03 -22.84 2.10
N ALA A 164 18.31 -23.00 2.45
CA ALA A 164 19.43 -22.48 1.67
C ALA A 164 19.46 -23.08 0.25
N MET A 165 19.23 -24.38 0.13
CA MET A 165 19.14 -25.05 -1.17
C MET A 165 17.97 -24.51 -2.01
N VAL A 166 16.78 -24.36 -1.43
CA VAL A 166 15.61 -23.80 -2.12
C VAL A 166 15.87 -22.36 -2.57
N VAL A 167 16.49 -21.54 -1.72
CA VAL A 167 16.87 -20.16 -2.09
C VAL A 167 17.83 -20.16 -3.27
N LEU A 168 18.90 -20.95 -3.23
CA LEU A 168 19.87 -21.05 -4.32
C LEU A 168 19.25 -21.57 -5.61
N LEU A 169 18.40 -22.59 -5.54
CA LEU A 169 17.68 -23.11 -6.70
C LEU A 169 16.68 -22.09 -7.26
N SER A 170 16.07 -21.26 -6.42
CA SER A 170 15.15 -20.19 -6.86
C SER A 170 15.87 -19.06 -7.60
N LEU A 171 17.19 -18.90 -7.42
CA LEU A 171 17.97 -17.94 -8.21
C LEU A 171 18.04 -18.33 -9.70
N ILE A 172 17.87 -19.61 -10.04
CA ILE A 172 17.89 -20.08 -11.44
C ILE A 172 16.71 -19.50 -12.24
N PRO A 173 15.43 -19.72 -11.86
CA PRO A 173 14.31 -19.11 -12.58
C PRO A 173 14.31 -17.59 -12.48
N ILE A 174 14.81 -17.00 -11.39
CA ILE A 174 15.00 -15.54 -11.29
C ILE A 174 16.01 -15.04 -12.33
N GLY A 175 17.17 -15.70 -12.44
CA GLY A 175 18.18 -15.37 -13.43
C GLY A 175 17.66 -15.54 -14.85
N TRP A 176 16.87 -16.59 -15.10
CA TRP A 176 16.21 -16.80 -16.40
C TRP A 176 15.19 -15.69 -16.71
N LEU A 177 14.36 -15.30 -15.75
CA LEU A 177 13.38 -14.23 -15.90
C LEU A 177 14.04 -12.86 -16.12
N LEU A 178 15.15 -12.58 -15.43
CA LEU A 178 15.97 -11.39 -15.69
C LEU A 178 16.63 -11.43 -17.07
N ALA A 179 17.07 -12.62 -17.51
CA ALA A 179 17.60 -12.79 -18.86
C ALA A 179 16.52 -12.56 -19.90
N ASP A 180 15.36 -13.20 -19.78
CA ASP A 180 14.20 -13.05 -20.67
C ASP A 180 13.77 -11.58 -20.80
N PHE A 181 13.69 -10.85 -19.68
CA PHE A 181 13.35 -9.42 -19.70
C PHE A 181 14.34 -8.55 -20.51
N THR A 182 15.60 -8.96 -20.56
CA THR A 182 16.64 -8.24 -21.33
C THR A 182 16.74 -8.69 -22.79
N ASP A 183 16.06 -9.76 -23.19
CA ASP A 183 16.13 -10.31 -24.55
C ASP A 183 15.49 -9.38 -25.58
N GLY A 184 16.19 -9.11 -26.68
CA GLY A 184 15.69 -8.22 -27.74
C GLY A 184 15.56 -6.76 -27.30
N THR A 185 16.20 -6.37 -26.19
CA THR A 185 16.24 -5.00 -25.70
C THR A 185 17.57 -4.33 -26.07
N PRO A 186 17.68 -2.99 -26.00
CA PRO A 186 18.96 -2.29 -26.20
C PRO A 186 20.09 -2.64 -25.21
N LEU A 187 19.87 -3.60 -24.30
CA LEU A 187 20.79 -4.01 -23.23
C LEU A 187 21.71 -5.19 -23.62
N ASP A 188 21.61 -5.68 -24.85
CA ASP A 188 22.30 -6.90 -25.30
C ASP A 188 23.83 -6.87 -25.09
N ASP A 189 24.47 -5.73 -25.32
CA ASP A 189 25.93 -5.57 -25.27
C ASP A 189 26.56 -5.94 -23.91
N ARG A 190 25.82 -5.74 -22.81
CA ARG A 190 26.31 -5.93 -21.42
C ARG A 190 25.33 -6.71 -20.56
N ARG A 191 24.48 -7.50 -21.22
CA ARG A 191 23.43 -8.32 -20.60
C ARG A 191 23.94 -9.22 -19.46
N PRO A 192 25.07 -9.94 -19.58
CA PRO A 192 25.56 -10.79 -18.47
C PRO A 192 25.86 -10.02 -17.19
N GLY A 193 26.40 -8.80 -17.31
CA GLY A 193 26.71 -7.94 -16.17
C GLY A 193 25.46 -7.44 -15.45
N ALA A 194 24.45 -7.03 -16.23
CA ALA A 194 23.15 -6.64 -15.68
C ALA A 194 22.46 -7.80 -14.96
N ILE A 195 22.42 -8.99 -15.58
CA ILE A 195 21.83 -10.21 -15.00
C ILE A 195 22.55 -10.60 -13.70
N ALA A 196 23.89 -10.67 -13.72
CA ALA A 196 24.66 -11.00 -12.53
C ALA A 196 24.42 -10.01 -11.39
N ALA A 197 24.36 -8.71 -11.70
CA ALA A 197 24.03 -7.67 -10.73
C ALA A 197 22.60 -7.81 -10.19
N GLY A 198 21.63 -8.10 -11.06
CA GLY A 198 20.24 -8.31 -10.67
C GLY A 198 20.06 -9.53 -9.75
N VAL A 199 20.68 -10.67 -10.09
CA VAL A 199 20.66 -11.88 -9.26
C VAL A 199 21.35 -11.63 -7.92
N LEU A 200 22.52 -10.98 -7.92
CA LEU A 200 23.25 -10.62 -6.71
C LEU A 200 22.41 -9.70 -5.82
N LEU A 201 21.73 -8.72 -6.42
CA LEU A 201 20.85 -7.82 -5.70
C LEU A 201 19.69 -8.57 -5.05
N VAL A 202 19.00 -9.44 -5.80
CA VAL A 202 17.89 -10.23 -5.25
C VAL A 202 18.36 -11.12 -4.11
N LEU A 203 19.53 -11.75 -4.23
CA LEU A 203 20.10 -12.59 -3.17
C LEU A 203 20.45 -11.76 -1.93
N VAL A 204 21.27 -10.72 -2.07
CA VAL A 204 21.83 -9.98 -0.93
C VAL A 204 20.81 -9.01 -0.33
N ILE A 205 20.23 -8.15 -1.17
CA ILE A 205 19.25 -7.16 -0.72
C ILE A 205 17.93 -7.84 -0.38
N GLY A 206 17.49 -8.85 -1.14
CA GLY A 206 16.29 -9.62 -0.80
C GLY A 206 16.40 -10.32 0.56
N LEU A 207 17.53 -10.97 0.87
CA LEU A 207 17.73 -11.60 2.18
C LEU A 207 17.76 -10.57 3.31
N MET A 208 18.46 -9.46 3.11
CA MET A 208 18.51 -8.36 4.10
C MET A 208 17.10 -7.82 4.36
N VAL A 209 16.38 -7.44 3.30
CA VAL A 209 15.01 -6.90 3.35
C VAL A 209 14.03 -7.90 3.96
N ALA A 210 14.13 -9.19 3.64
CA ALA A 210 13.31 -10.24 4.24
C ALA A 210 13.46 -10.25 5.77
N ALA A 211 14.71 -10.17 6.27
CA ALA A 211 14.98 -10.13 7.71
C ALA A 211 14.38 -8.87 8.36
N VAL A 212 14.54 -7.71 7.71
CA VAL A 212 13.99 -6.43 8.19
C VAL A 212 12.46 -6.46 8.28
N CYS A 213 11.82 -6.71 7.13
CA CYS A 213 10.38 -6.59 6.96
C CYS A 213 9.69 -7.67 7.78
N GLY A 214 10.21 -8.89 7.78
CA GLY A 214 9.72 -9.97 8.64
C GLY A 214 9.78 -9.58 10.12
N TYR A 215 10.95 -9.19 10.64
CA TYR A 215 11.10 -8.85 12.06
C TYR A 215 10.15 -7.71 12.48
N MET A 216 10.00 -6.69 11.63
CA MET A 216 9.04 -5.61 11.86
C MET A 216 7.60 -6.11 11.83
N ALA A 217 7.23 -6.97 10.88
CA ALA A 217 5.90 -7.60 10.84
C ALA A 217 5.58 -8.33 12.14
N GLY A 218 6.56 -9.06 12.68
CA GLY A 218 6.42 -9.83 13.91
C GLY A 218 6.22 -8.96 15.15
N LEU A 219 6.84 -7.78 15.20
CA LEU A 219 6.75 -6.86 16.35
C LEU A 219 5.54 -5.93 16.29
N ILE A 220 5.29 -5.30 15.14
CA ILE A 220 4.33 -4.18 15.01
C ILE A 220 3.18 -4.48 14.03
N GLY A 221 3.20 -5.65 13.40
CA GLY A 221 2.23 -6.07 12.38
C GLY A 221 2.62 -5.65 10.96
N SER A 222 2.17 -6.41 9.97
CA SER A 222 2.34 -6.20 8.54
C SER A 222 1.82 -4.85 8.06
N SER A 223 0.64 -4.43 8.56
CA SER A 223 -0.02 -3.18 8.16
C SER A 223 0.78 -1.93 8.53
N ASN A 224 1.64 -2.03 9.55
CA ASN A 224 2.54 -0.95 9.98
C ASN A 224 4.01 -1.20 9.58
N SER A 225 4.27 -2.29 8.85
CA SER A 225 5.61 -2.68 8.44
C SER A 225 6.18 -1.64 7.45
N PRO A 226 7.48 -1.29 7.53
CA PRO A 226 8.09 -0.24 6.72
C PRO A 226 8.34 -0.66 5.26
N ILE A 227 7.61 -1.65 4.72
CA ILE A 227 7.81 -2.21 3.37
C ILE A 227 7.84 -1.12 2.30
N SER A 228 6.89 -0.17 2.35
CA SER A 228 6.82 0.90 1.36
C SER A 228 8.09 1.77 1.34
N GLY A 229 8.61 2.13 2.52
CA GLY A 229 9.85 2.92 2.64
C GLY A 229 11.11 2.15 2.26
N VAL A 230 11.22 0.89 2.70
CA VAL A 230 12.33 -0.01 2.32
C VAL A 230 12.34 -0.24 0.81
N GLY A 231 11.16 -0.38 0.22
CA GLY A 231 10.97 -0.57 -1.20
C GLY A 231 11.48 0.57 -2.09
N ILE A 232 11.29 1.81 -1.66
CA ILE A 232 11.86 3.00 -2.31
C ILE A 232 13.39 2.94 -2.33
N LEU A 233 13.98 2.57 -1.19
CA LEU A 233 15.42 2.41 -1.07
C LEU A 233 15.94 1.29 -1.97
N VAL A 234 15.23 0.16 -2.03
CA VAL A 234 15.57 -0.96 -2.92
C VAL A 234 15.65 -0.50 -4.37
N VAL A 235 14.71 0.32 -4.85
CA VAL A 235 14.75 0.84 -6.22
C VAL A 235 15.97 1.73 -6.47
N VAL A 236 16.31 2.61 -5.52
CA VAL A 236 17.49 3.48 -5.63
C VAL A 236 18.79 2.66 -5.61
N LEU A 237 18.92 1.72 -4.66
CA LEU A 237 20.08 0.83 -4.57
C LEU A 237 20.20 -0.06 -5.80
N ALA A 238 19.08 -0.58 -6.31
CA ALA A 238 19.05 -1.35 -7.55
C ALA A 238 19.50 -0.52 -8.74
N GLY A 239 18.98 0.70 -8.88
CA GLY A 239 19.39 1.59 -9.95
C GLY A 239 20.89 1.87 -9.90
N LEU A 240 21.44 2.14 -8.70
CA LEU A 240 22.87 2.42 -8.55
C LEU A 240 23.73 1.21 -8.87
N LEU A 241 23.39 0.03 -8.34
CA LEU A 241 24.13 -1.22 -8.60
C LEU A 241 24.06 -1.62 -10.08
N ILE A 242 22.88 -1.55 -10.69
CA ILE A 242 22.69 -1.89 -12.10
C ILE A 242 23.43 -0.87 -12.98
N LYS A 243 23.39 0.42 -12.65
CA LYS A 243 24.14 1.45 -13.36
C LYS A 243 25.65 1.22 -13.29
N THR A 244 26.19 0.86 -12.12
CA THR A 244 27.63 0.60 -11.99
C THR A 244 28.03 -0.69 -12.71
N ALA A 245 27.21 -1.74 -12.66
CA ALA A 245 27.48 -3.01 -13.33
C ALA A 245 27.34 -2.92 -14.86
N TYR A 246 26.35 -2.19 -15.36
CA TYR A 246 26.14 -1.98 -16.80
C TYR A 246 27.13 -0.95 -17.36
N GLY A 247 27.47 0.09 -16.60
CA GLY A 247 28.34 1.18 -17.04
C GLY A 247 27.60 2.29 -17.81
N PRO A 248 28.32 3.12 -18.59
CA PRO A 248 27.71 4.23 -19.32
C PRO A 248 26.64 3.73 -20.30
N ALA A 249 25.46 4.34 -20.23
CA ALA A 249 24.31 4.00 -21.06
C ALA A 249 23.84 5.23 -21.83
N THR A 250 23.43 5.05 -23.09
CA THR A 250 23.00 6.16 -23.96
C THR A 250 21.71 5.82 -24.72
N GLY A 251 20.97 6.87 -25.10
CA GLY A 251 19.78 6.74 -25.94
C GLY A 251 18.73 5.79 -25.35
N SER A 252 18.34 4.79 -26.13
CA SER A 252 17.31 3.80 -25.80
C SER A 252 17.69 2.85 -24.65
N GLN A 253 18.96 2.81 -24.24
CA GLN A 253 19.41 1.99 -23.11
C GLN A 253 18.92 2.52 -21.77
N ILE A 254 18.75 3.85 -21.62
CA ILE A 254 18.33 4.45 -20.34
C ILE A 254 16.92 4.00 -19.94
N PRO A 255 15.88 4.13 -20.80
CA PRO A 255 14.55 3.60 -20.49
C PRO A 255 14.54 2.09 -20.19
N ALA A 256 15.34 1.31 -20.92
CA ALA A 256 15.45 -0.13 -20.70
C ALA A 256 16.08 -0.46 -19.33
N LEU A 257 17.14 0.24 -18.93
CA LEU A 257 17.76 0.08 -17.60
C LEU A 257 16.82 0.51 -16.47
N VAL A 258 16.04 1.56 -16.67
CA VAL A 258 15.00 1.98 -15.72
C VAL A 258 13.96 0.87 -15.55
N ALA A 259 13.44 0.32 -16.66
CA ALA A 259 12.47 -0.76 -16.62
C ALA A 259 13.06 -2.01 -15.94
N TYR A 260 14.27 -2.39 -16.31
CA TYR A 260 15.01 -3.51 -15.72
C TYR A 260 15.24 -3.32 -14.22
N THR A 261 15.55 -2.10 -13.79
CA THR A 261 15.73 -1.75 -12.37
C THR A 261 14.44 -1.90 -11.59
N VAL A 262 13.33 -1.35 -12.10
CA VAL A 262 12.01 -1.46 -11.44
C VAL A 262 11.56 -2.92 -11.40
N PHE A 263 11.82 -3.68 -12.46
CA PHE A 263 11.52 -5.11 -12.52
C PHE A 263 12.32 -5.93 -11.51
N THR A 264 13.64 -5.70 -11.42
CA THR A 264 14.51 -6.34 -10.42
C THR A 264 14.09 -5.97 -9.00
N ALA A 265 13.75 -4.70 -8.76
CA ALA A 265 13.24 -4.25 -7.47
C ALA A 265 11.90 -4.92 -7.11
N ALA A 266 11.01 -5.18 -8.09
CA ALA A 266 9.75 -5.88 -7.86
C ALA A 266 9.97 -7.30 -7.31
N LEU A 267 11.04 -8.00 -7.74
CA LEU A 267 11.41 -9.30 -7.18
C LEU A 267 11.79 -9.19 -5.69
N VAL A 268 12.59 -8.19 -5.33
CA VAL A 268 12.94 -7.93 -3.92
C VAL A 268 11.72 -7.54 -3.10
N PHE A 269 10.79 -6.76 -3.67
CA PHE A 269 9.51 -6.46 -3.04
C PHE A 269 8.70 -7.73 -2.78
N GLY A 270 8.64 -8.66 -3.73
CA GLY A 270 8.00 -9.97 -3.53
C GLY A 270 8.61 -10.74 -2.36
N VAL A 271 9.94 -10.74 -2.25
CA VAL A 271 10.64 -11.33 -1.08
C VAL A 271 10.24 -10.63 0.23
N ALA A 272 10.16 -9.30 0.22
CA ALA A 272 9.82 -8.48 1.38
C ALA A 272 8.38 -8.74 1.88
N THR A 273 7.41 -8.73 0.97
CA THR A 273 5.99 -8.90 1.28
C THR A 273 5.70 -10.31 1.78
N ILE A 274 6.23 -11.34 1.11
CA ILE A 274 6.04 -12.72 1.52
C ILE A 274 6.73 -13.02 2.86
N SER A 275 7.91 -12.44 3.14
CA SER A 275 8.56 -12.58 4.46
C SER A 275 7.72 -11.97 5.59
N ASN A 276 7.12 -10.81 5.33
CA ASN A 276 6.29 -10.09 6.27
C ASN A 276 5.01 -10.88 6.63
N ASP A 277 4.31 -11.39 5.62
CA ASP A 277 3.11 -12.21 5.82
C ASP A 277 3.46 -13.54 6.51
N ASN A 278 4.56 -14.19 6.13
CA ASN A 278 5.03 -15.42 6.75
C ASN A 278 5.28 -15.27 8.27
N LEU A 279 5.92 -14.19 8.72
CA LEU A 279 6.13 -13.99 10.16
C LEU A 279 4.83 -13.71 10.93
N GLN A 280 3.81 -13.13 10.30
CA GLN A 280 2.49 -12.99 10.92
C GLN A 280 1.75 -14.33 11.02
N ASP A 281 1.82 -15.14 9.96
CA ASP A 281 1.19 -16.45 9.93
C ASP A 281 1.85 -17.40 10.93
N LEU A 282 3.18 -17.38 11.02
CA LEU A 282 3.93 -18.11 12.03
C LEU A 282 3.58 -17.64 13.45
N LYS A 283 3.37 -16.34 13.67
CA LYS A 283 2.90 -15.84 14.97
C LYS A 283 1.50 -16.37 15.31
N THR A 284 0.58 -16.31 14.35
CA THR A 284 -0.78 -16.82 14.53
C THR A 284 -0.78 -18.33 14.78
N GLY A 285 0.03 -19.07 14.02
CA GLY A 285 0.25 -20.50 14.18
C GLY A 285 0.80 -20.86 15.55
N GLN A 286 1.82 -20.13 16.02
CA GLN A 286 2.38 -20.29 17.36
C GLN A 286 1.30 -20.11 18.43
N LEU A 287 0.42 -19.12 18.30
CA LEU A 287 -0.66 -18.85 19.26
C LEU A 287 -1.71 -19.99 19.31
N VAL A 288 -1.92 -20.71 18.20
CA VAL A 288 -2.86 -21.85 18.13
C VAL A 288 -2.16 -23.22 18.24
N GLY A 289 -0.86 -23.26 18.53
CA GLY A 289 -0.10 -24.51 18.71
C GLY A 289 0.29 -25.24 17.42
N ALA A 290 0.32 -24.55 16.27
CA ALA A 290 0.73 -25.13 15.00
C ALA A 290 2.25 -25.41 14.94
N THR A 291 2.63 -26.38 14.11
CA THR A 291 4.04 -26.70 13.82
C THR A 291 4.57 -25.80 12.69
N PRO A 292 5.64 -25.01 12.90
CA PRO A 292 6.12 -24.01 11.93
C PRO A 292 6.39 -24.54 10.52
N TRP A 293 7.09 -25.68 10.38
CA TRP A 293 7.44 -26.21 9.05
C TRP A 293 6.21 -26.53 8.19
N LYS A 294 5.09 -26.96 8.80
CA LYS A 294 3.84 -27.23 8.08
C LYS A 294 3.23 -25.94 7.52
N GLN A 295 3.30 -24.86 8.30
CA GLN A 295 2.83 -23.55 7.86
C GLN A 295 3.68 -23.01 6.72
N GLN A 296 5.00 -23.16 6.80
CA GLN A 296 5.90 -22.73 5.73
C GLN A 296 5.62 -23.46 4.42
N VAL A 297 5.39 -24.77 4.46
CA VAL A 297 4.99 -25.54 3.26
C VAL A 297 3.64 -25.06 2.71
N ALA A 298 2.64 -24.85 3.58
CA ALA A 298 1.35 -24.33 3.16
C ALA A 298 1.46 -22.93 2.53
N LEU A 299 2.34 -22.08 3.06
CA LEU A 299 2.60 -20.74 2.55
C LEU A 299 3.30 -20.79 1.18
N ILE A 300 4.26 -21.71 0.97
CA ILE A 300 4.87 -21.92 -0.36
C ILE A 300 3.78 -22.28 -1.38
N ILE A 301 2.86 -23.19 -1.04
CA ILE A 301 1.74 -23.55 -1.92
C ILE A 301 0.85 -22.33 -2.17
N GLY A 302 0.51 -21.57 -1.13
CA GLY A 302 -0.29 -20.35 -1.23
C GLY A 302 0.33 -19.30 -2.15
N VAL A 303 1.65 -19.08 -2.06
CA VAL A 303 2.39 -18.16 -2.93
C VAL A 303 2.35 -18.62 -4.39
N LEU A 304 2.51 -19.91 -4.66
CA LEU A 304 2.44 -20.45 -6.03
C LEU A 304 1.04 -20.24 -6.63
N VAL A 305 -0.02 -20.61 -5.89
CA VAL A 305 -1.41 -20.43 -6.34
C VAL A 305 -1.72 -18.95 -6.52
N GLY A 306 -1.34 -18.11 -5.56
CA GLY A 306 -1.54 -16.65 -5.62
C GLY A 306 -0.83 -16.03 -6.82
N SER A 307 0.41 -16.42 -7.10
CA SER A 307 1.18 -15.91 -8.24
C SER A 307 0.53 -16.25 -9.58
N VAL A 308 0.02 -17.49 -9.73
CA VAL A 308 -0.69 -17.94 -10.94
C VAL A 308 -1.98 -17.15 -11.16
N VAL A 309 -2.71 -16.83 -10.09
CA VAL A 309 -3.97 -16.08 -10.18
C VAL A 309 -3.75 -14.58 -10.41
N MET A 310 -2.71 -14.01 -9.82
CA MET A 310 -2.44 -12.56 -9.90
C MET A 310 -2.08 -12.09 -11.31
N ALA A 311 -1.28 -12.85 -12.07
CA ALA A 311 -0.84 -12.42 -13.40
C ALA A 311 -2.01 -12.21 -14.40
N PRO A 312 -2.96 -13.17 -14.58
CA PRO A 312 -4.15 -12.96 -15.40
C PRO A 312 -5.02 -11.79 -14.93
N ILE A 313 -5.19 -11.61 -13.61
CA ILE A 313 -5.98 -10.49 -13.07
C ILE A 313 -5.32 -9.16 -13.43
N LEU A 314 -4.00 -9.01 -13.29
CA LEU A 314 -3.30 -7.79 -13.66
C LEU A 314 -3.35 -7.53 -15.19
N GLN A 315 -3.25 -8.57 -16.01
CA GLN A 315 -3.43 -8.44 -17.46
C GLN A 315 -4.86 -7.99 -17.81
N LEU A 316 -5.86 -8.54 -17.12
CA LEU A 316 -7.25 -8.12 -17.27
C LEU A 316 -7.46 -6.66 -16.87
N MET A 317 -6.88 -6.22 -15.75
CA MET A 317 -6.92 -4.80 -15.33
C MET A 317 -6.27 -3.88 -16.38
N GLN A 318 -5.11 -4.30 -16.92
CA GLN A 318 -4.40 -3.54 -17.95
C GLN A 318 -5.21 -3.46 -19.25
N ALA A 319 -5.85 -4.55 -19.67
CA ALA A 319 -6.66 -4.59 -20.88
C ALA A 319 -7.97 -3.80 -20.74
N GLY A 320 -8.62 -3.85 -19.56
CA GLY A 320 -9.90 -3.20 -19.30
C GLY A 320 -9.78 -1.69 -19.02
N PHE A 321 -8.82 -1.28 -18.19
CA PHE A 321 -8.67 0.12 -17.77
C PHE A 321 -7.35 0.75 -18.21
N GLY A 322 -6.27 -0.04 -18.23
CA GLY A 322 -4.90 0.48 -18.28
C GLY A 322 -4.51 1.20 -16.98
N PHE A 323 -3.22 1.55 -16.86
CA PHE A 323 -2.69 2.33 -15.73
C PHE A 323 -2.33 3.74 -16.15
N GLN A 324 -2.66 4.73 -15.32
CA GLN A 324 -2.35 6.14 -15.60
C GLN A 324 -0.86 6.35 -15.85
N GLY A 325 -0.53 6.98 -16.97
CA GLY A 325 0.85 7.24 -17.40
C GLY A 325 1.53 6.04 -18.09
N ALA A 326 0.84 4.91 -18.25
CA ALA A 326 1.27 3.81 -19.09
C ALA A 326 0.66 3.92 -20.51
N PRO A 327 1.31 3.36 -21.55
CA PRO A 327 0.70 3.21 -22.86
C PRO A 327 -0.64 2.44 -22.77
N GLY A 328 -1.64 2.88 -23.51
CA GLY A 328 -2.98 2.26 -23.51
C GLY A 328 -3.87 2.62 -22.31
N ALA A 329 -3.54 3.68 -21.56
CA ALA A 329 -4.41 4.21 -20.51
C ALA A 329 -5.72 4.77 -21.10
N THR A 330 -6.88 4.29 -20.62
CA THR A 330 -8.19 4.83 -20.99
C THR A 330 -8.53 6.08 -20.15
N ALA A 331 -9.69 6.70 -20.41
CA ALA A 331 -10.20 7.78 -19.56
C ALA A 331 -10.40 7.34 -18.09
N ASN A 332 -10.63 6.05 -17.86
CA ASN A 332 -10.85 5.44 -16.55
C ASN A 332 -9.62 4.69 -16.03
N ALA A 333 -8.42 5.00 -16.54
CA ALA A 333 -7.20 4.31 -16.16
C ALA A 333 -6.95 4.33 -14.64
N LEU A 334 -6.48 3.19 -14.14
CA LEU A 334 -6.19 2.98 -12.73
C LEU A 334 -4.96 3.78 -12.32
N ALA A 335 -5.05 4.51 -11.21
CA ALA A 335 -3.90 5.21 -10.67
C ALA A 335 -2.89 4.19 -10.08
N ALA A 336 -1.66 4.19 -10.59
CA ALA A 336 -0.56 3.40 -10.03
C ALA A 336 0.54 4.30 -9.42
N PRO A 337 0.23 5.10 -8.38
CA PRO A 337 1.14 6.10 -7.87
C PRO A 337 2.45 5.53 -7.32
N GLN A 338 2.41 4.37 -6.67
CA GLN A 338 3.60 3.70 -6.17
C GLN A 338 4.52 3.28 -7.33
N ALA A 339 3.98 2.67 -8.38
CA ALA A 339 4.76 2.29 -9.56
C ALA A 339 5.36 3.52 -10.27
N ALA A 340 4.60 4.60 -10.40
CA ALA A 340 5.06 5.85 -10.98
C ALA A 340 6.21 6.49 -10.17
N LEU A 341 6.14 6.44 -8.83
CA LEU A 341 7.21 6.91 -7.95
C LEU A 341 8.48 6.07 -8.13
N MET A 342 8.35 4.74 -8.13
CA MET A 342 9.51 3.85 -8.34
C MET A 342 10.15 4.08 -9.71
N SER A 343 9.34 4.21 -10.76
CA SER A 343 9.84 4.55 -12.11
C SER A 343 10.55 5.90 -12.14
N ALA A 344 9.99 6.94 -11.50
CA ALA A 344 10.61 8.26 -11.44
C ALA A 344 11.95 8.25 -10.70
N LEU A 345 12.05 7.54 -9.58
CA LEU A 345 13.29 7.39 -8.83
C LEU A 345 14.36 6.63 -9.62
N ALA A 346 13.99 5.53 -10.26
CA ALA A 346 14.88 4.80 -11.15
C ALA A 346 15.38 5.70 -12.30
N LYS A 347 14.47 6.45 -12.96
CA LYS A 347 14.85 7.45 -13.99
C LYS A 347 15.85 8.48 -13.45
N GLY A 348 15.67 8.96 -12.22
CA GLY A 348 16.59 9.88 -11.57
C GLY A 348 18.00 9.29 -11.45
N VAL A 349 18.14 8.02 -11.06
CA VAL A 349 19.45 7.37 -10.92
C VAL A 349 20.21 7.27 -12.25
N PHE A 350 19.51 6.99 -13.35
CA PHE A 350 20.13 6.90 -14.69
C PHE A 350 20.29 8.24 -15.41
N GLY A 351 20.08 9.38 -14.74
CA GLY A 351 20.31 10.71 -15.32
C GLY A 351 19.19 11.20 -16.23
N GLY A 352 17.96 10.72 -16.03
CA GLY A 352 16.78 11.22 -16.75
C GLY A 352 16.47 12.70 -16.46
N SER A 353 15.52 13.26 -17.22
CA SER A 353 15.06 14.65 -17.19
C SER A 353 14.28 15.04 -15.92
N LEU A 354 14.64 14.53 -14.74
CA LEU A 354 14.03 14.95 -13.48
C LEU A 354 14.45 16.38 -13.18
N ASN A 355 13.48 17.23 -12.87
CA ASN A 355 13.76 18.56 -12.35
C ASN A 355 14.23 18.45 -10.89
N TRP A 356 15.55 18.32 -10.72
CA TRP A 356 16.20 18.19 -9.41
C TRP A 356 15.93 19.36 -8.48
N SER A 357 15.60 20.56 -9.01
CA SER A 357 15.18 21.68 -8.19
C SER A 357 13.86 21.39 -7.48
N LEU A 358 12.89 20.79 -8.17
CA LEU A 358 11.60 20.42 -7.56
C LEU A 358 11.76 19.29 -6.54
N VAL A 359 12.58 18.28 -6.88
CA VAL A 359 12.91 17.20 -5.94
C VAL A 359 13.62 17.76 -4.71
N GLY A 360 14.52 18.74 -4.87
CA GLY A 360 15.21 19.42 -3.77
C GLY A 360 14.27 20.18 -2.84
N VAL A 361 13.29 20.91 -3.38
CA VAL A 361 12.23 21.54 -2.57
C VAL A 361 11.43 20.48 -1.80
N GLY A 362 11.14 19.35 -2.46
CA GLY A 362 10.52 18.19 -1.85
C GLY A 362 11.34 17.62 -0.69
N ALA A 363 12.63 17.42 -0.93
CA ALA A 363 13.56 16.90 0.07
C ALA A 363 13.63 17.84 1.29
N LEU A 364 13.71 19.15 1.08
CA LEU A 364 13.67 20.12 2.18
C LEU A 364 12.36 20.01 2.98
N THR A 365 11.22 19.91 2.28
CA THR A 365 9.91 19.70 2.93
C THR A 365 9.88 18.39 3.73
N GLY A 366 10.47 17.33 3.20
CA GLY A 366 10.63 16.04 3.87
C GLY A 366 11.52 16.12 5.12
N VAL A 367 12.64 16.85 5.05
CA VAL A 367 13.51 17.10 6.22
C VAL A 367 12.75 17.85 7.30
N ILE A 368 11.97 18.86 6.95
CA ILE A 368 11.13 19.60 7.89
C ILE A 368 10.09 18.67 8.52
N ALA A 369 9.39 17.85 7.72
CA ALA A 369 8.43 16.88 8.24
C ALA A 369 9.06 15.87 9.19
N VAL A 370 10.26 15.37 8.87
CA VAL A 370 11.07 14.50 9.74
C VAL A 370 11.41 15.20 11.05
N ALA A 371 11.94 16.43 10.99
CA ALA A 371 12.31 17.18 12.18
C ALA A 371 11.09 17.45 13.09
N LEU A 372 9.94 17.76 12.51
CA LEU A 372 8.68 17.94 13.23
C LEU A 372 8.23 16.63 13.90
N ASP A 373 8.24 15.49 13.18
CA ASP A 373 7.88 14.19 13.75
C ASP A 373 8.81 13.80 14.90
N GLU A 374 10.13 13.97 14.76
CA GLU A 374 11.10 13.69 15.83
C GLU A 374 10.89 14.58 17.05
N THR A 375 10.57 15.86 16.81
CA THR A 375 10.33 16.80 17.89
C THR A 375 9.05 16.41 18.63
N LEU A 376 7.96 16.16 17.91
CA LEU A 376 6.69 15.70 18.50
C LEU A 376 6.85 14.37 19.25
N ALA A 377 7.62 13.44 18.69
CA ALA A 377 7.93 12.16 19.30
C ALA A 377 8.63 12.26 20.65
N LYS A 378 9.48 13.29 20.82
CA LYS A 378 10.26 13.53 22.04
C LYS A 378 9.52 14.39 23.05
N THR A 379 8.70 15.34 22.59
CA THR A 379 8.01 16.30 23.47
C THR A 379 6.63 15.83 23.89
N THR A 380 5.97 14.97 23.11
CA THR A 380 4.59 14.56 23.33
C THR A 380 4.44 13.05 23.27
N THR A 381 3.62 12.48 24.15
CA THR A 381 3.35 11.03 24.18
C THR A 381 2.36 10.58 23.11
N ASN A 382 1.45 11.46 22.68
CA ASN A 382 0.30 11.11 21.85
C ASN A 382 0.29 11.71 20.43
N LEU A 383 1.21 12.61 20.10
CA LEU A 383 1.25 13.30 18.80
C LEU A 383 2.41 12.77 17.96
N ARG A 384 2.11 12.44 16.70
CA ARG A 384 3.08 12.02 15.67
C ARG A 384 2.64 12.62 14.34
N LEU A 385 3.60 12.90 13.48
CA LEU A 385 3.37 13.39 12.12
C LEU A 385 4.21 12.56 11.14
N PRO A 386 3.81 11.29 10.87
CA PRO A 386 4.63 10.38 10.08
C PRO A 386 5.06 11.00 8.74
N PRO A 387 6.37 11.22 8.50
CA PRO A 387 6.83 11.97 7.34
C PRO A 387 6.47 11.32 6.00
N LEU A 388 6.43 9.98 5.96
CA LEU A 388 5.99 9.22 4.79
C LEU A 388 4.53 9.51 4.42
N ALA A 389 3.66 9.65 5.43
CA ALA A 389 2.25 9.97 5.21
C ALA A 389 2.06 11.40 4.71
N VAL A 390 2.86 12.36 5.22
CA VAL A 390 2.90 13.73 4.69
C VAL A 390 3.31 13.72 3.21
N GLY A 391 4.40 13.03 2.88
CA GLY A 391 4.85 12.89 1.49
C GLY A 391 3.81 12.23 0.58
N MET A 392 3.13 11.18 1.06
CA MET A 392 2.03 10.54 0.33
C MET A 392 0.84 11.49 0.13
N GLY A 393 0.50 12.30 1.13
CA GLY A 393 -0.53 13.34 1.00
C GLY A 393 -0.18 14.41 -0.04
N MET A 394 1.11 14.72 -0.21
CA MET A 394 1.59 15.63 -1.25
C MET A 394 1.61 14.99 -2.64
N TYR A 395 1.90 13.69 -2.72
CA TYR A 395 2.14 12.97 -3.97
C TYR A 395 0.86 12.42 -4.62
N LEU A 396 -0.11 11.99 -3.81
CA LEU A 396 -1.34 11.36 -4.29
C LEU A 396 -2.35 12.38 -4.81
N PRO A 397 -3.18 12.02 -5.81
CA PRO A 397 -4.29 12.86 -6.27
C PRO A 397 -5.22 13.25 -5.11
N ALA A 398 -5.71 14.50 -5.10
CA ALA A 398 -6.60 15.01 -4.06
C ALA A 398 -7.80 14.10 -3.78
N ALA A 399 -8.37 13.51 -4.84
CA ALA A 399 -9.50 12.59 -4.76
C ALA A 399 -9.25 11.35 -3.87
N LEU A 400 -8.04 10.80 -3.90
CA LEU A 400 -7.64 9.68 -3.05
C LEU A 400 -7.24 10.17 -1.66
N THR A 401 -6.48 11.27 -1.61
CA THR A 401 -5.89 11.81 -0.39
C THR A 401 -6.95 12.33 0.59
N LEU A 402 -8.08 12.85 0.12
CA LEU A 402 -9.12 13.41 1.00
C LEU A 402 -9.95 12.34 1.72
N MET A 403 -10.20 11.19 1.07
CA MET A 403 -11.12 10.17 1.59
C MET A 403 -10.48 9.25 2.63
N ILE A 404 -9.18 9.02 2.55
CA ILE A 404 -8.44 8.23 3.54
C ILE A 404 -8.51 8.88 4.95
N PRO A 405 -8.23 10.19 5.14
CA PRO A 405 -8.43 10.87 6.42
C PRO A 405 -9.87 10.81 6.94
N ILE A 406 -10.88 10.94 6.07
CA ILE A 406 -12.29 10.81 6.47
C ILE A 406 -12.53 9.42 7.06
N GLY A 407 -12.05 8.36 6.39
CA GLY A 407 -12.11 7.00 6.93
C GLY A 407 -11.39 6.84 8.27
N ALA A 408 -10.24 7.49 8.43
CA ALA A 408 -9.48 7.48 9.68
C ALA A 408 -10.26 8.13 10.84
N PHE A 409 -10.91 9.27 10.59
CA PHE A 409 -11.76 9.92 11.60
C PHE A 409 -13.01 9.09 11.91
N LEU A 410 -13.65 8.47 10.92
CA LEU A 410 -14.77 7.55 11.15
C LEU A 410 -14.36 6.34 12.00
N GLY A 411 -13.20 5.75 11.72
CA GLY A 411 -12.61 4.70 12.55
C GLY A 411 -12.37 5.17 13.98
N ARG A 412 -11.79 6.36 14.17
CA ARG A 412 -11.59 6.95 15.50
C ARG A 412 -12.89 7.20 16.26
N ILE A 413 -13.95 7.63 15.57
CA ILE A 413 -15.28 7.82 16.15
C ILE A 413 -15.87 6.47 16.59
N TYR A 414 -15.71 5.43 15.77
CA TYR A 414 -16.12 4.08 16.14
C TYR A 414 -15.34 3.55 17.35
N ASP A 415 -14.01 3.67 17.35
CA ASP A 415 -13.16 3.22 18.45
C ASP A 415 -13.37 4.01 19.74
N SER A 416 -13.67 5.32 19.64
CA SER A 416 -14.09 6.12 20.80
C SER A 416 -15.34 5.53 21.44
N TRP A 417 -16.35 5.25 20.62
CA TRP A 417 -17.59 4.67 21.09
C TRP A 417 -17.37 3.29 21.70
N ALA A 418 -16.52 2.44 21.10
CA ALA A 418 -16.18 1.13 21.62
C ALA A 418 -15.57 1.22 23.03
N ARG A 419 -14.59 2.12 23.22
CA ARG A 419 -13.96 2.42 24.52
C ARG A 419 -14.96 2.93 25.55
N TRP A 420 -15.80 3.90 25.17
CA TRP A 420 -16.74 4.55 26.10
C TRP A 420 -17.89 3.64 26.51
N SER A 421 -18.18 2.61 25.72
CA SER A 421 -19.22 1.63 26.04
C SER A 421 -18.82 0.68 27.18
N GLY A 422 -17.58 0.75 27.71
CA GLY A 422 -17.13 0.12 28.96
C GLY A 422 -17.00 -1.41 28.98
N ASP A 423 -17.46 -2.10 27.92
CA ASP A 423 -17.49 -3.56 27.84
C ASP A 423 -16.84 -4.05 26.54
N ASP A 424 -15.95 -5.04 26.67
CA ASP A 424 -15.29 -5.78 25.57
C ASP A 424 -14.82 -4.90 24.39
N ASP A 425 -14.04 -3.86 24.73
CA ASP A 425 -13.52 -2.84 23.81
C ASP A 425 -12.76 -3.47 22.62
N GLU A 426 -11.89 -4.44 22.90
CA GLU A 426 -11.07 -5.09 21.88
C GLU A 426 -11.92 -5.84 20.84
N ARG A 427 -12.94 -6.60 21.28
CA ARG A 427 -13.88 -7.25 20.35
C ARG A 427 -14.64 -6.23 19.51
N LYS A 428 -15.11 -5.13 20.12
CA LYS A 428 -15.85 -4.09 19.40
C LYS A 428 -14.98 -3.45 18.33
N LYS A 429 -13.76 -3.01 18.68
CA LYS A 429 -12.78 -2.49 17.70
C LYS A 429 -12.49 -3.48 16.58
N ARG A 430 -12.34 -4.77 16.90
CA ARG A 430 -12.14 -5.82 15.89
C ARG A 430 -13.27 -5.89 14.87
N LEU A 431 -14.53 -5.66 15.27
CA LEU A 431 -15.66 -5.58 14.33
C LEU A 431 -15.57 -4.35 13.42
N GLY A 432 -15.05 -3.22 13.91
CA GLY A 432 -14.71 -2.06 13.08
C GLY A 432 -13.66 -2.38 12.02
N VAL A 433 -12.58 -3.07 12.41
CA VAL A 433 -11.54 -3.57 11.50
C VAL A 433 -12.12 -4.55 10.46
N MET A 434 -13.02 -5.44 10.88
CA MET A 434 -13.73 -6.37 9.98
C MET A 434 -14.62 -5.65 8.98
N LEU A 435 -15.34 -4.60 9.39
CA LEU A 435 -16.11 -3.76 8.47
C LEU A 435 -15.18 -3.12 7.44
N ALA A 436 -14.11 -2.45 7.89
CA ALA A 436 -13.14 -1.79 7.03
C ALA A 436 -12.54 -2.75 5.99
N THR A 437 -12.18 -3.96 6.43
CA THR A 437 -11.69 -5.04 5.56
C THR A 437 -12.75 -5.46 4.54
N GLY A 438 -14.02 -5.62 4.97
CA GLY A 438 -15.15 -5.91 4.09
C GLY A 438 -15.32 -4.85 3.00
N LEU A 439 -15.22 -3.56 3.33
CA LEU A 439 -15.34 -2.48 2.35
C LEU A 439 -14.25 -2.55 1.27
N ILE A 440 -12.99 -2.80 1.68
CA ILE A 440 -11.86 -2.94 0.76
C ILE A 440 -12.06 -4.15 -0.16
N VAL A 441 -12.39 -5.31 0.41
CA VAL A 441 -12.57 -6.55 -0.34
C VAL A 441 -13.74 -6.46 -1.31
N GLY A 442 -14.89 -5.92 -0.88
CA GLY A 442 -16.09 -5.83 -1.72
C GLY A 442 -15.90 -4.98 -2.97
N GLU A 443 -15.35 -3.78 -2.80
CA GLU A 443 -15.08 -2.89 -3.94
C GLU A 443 -14.01 -3.49 -4.86
N SER A 444 -12.97 -4.12 -4.31
CA SER A 444 -11.89 -4.76 -5.09
C SER A 444 -12.39 -5.95 -5.90
N LEU A 445 -13.19 -6.85 -5.30
CA LEU A 445 -13.78 -8.00 -5.99
C LEU A 445 -14.74 -7.56 -7.09
N TYR A 446 -15.56 -6.53 -6.81
CA TYR A 446 -16.40 -5.92 -7.81
C TYR A 446 -15.57 -5.32 -8.96
N GLY A 447 -14.48 -4.61 -8.67
CA GLY A 447 -13.58 -4.06 -9.68
C GLY A 447 -13.00 -5.13 -10.62
N VAL A 448 -12.60 -6.29 -10.08
CA VAL A 448 -12.17 -7.44 -10.89
C VAL A 448 -13.30 -7.94 -11.78
N LEU A 449 -14.50 -8.15 -11.24
CA LEU A 449 -15.67 -8.56 -12.02
C LEU A 449 -16.01 -7.55 -13.12
N PHE A 450 -16.01 -6.26 -12.81
CA PHE A 450 -16.31 -5.21 -13.75
C PHE A 450 -15.28 -5.16 -14.90
N ALA A 451 -13.99 -5.36 -14.60
CA ALA A 451 -12.98 -5.45 -15.64
C ALA A 451 -13.17 -6.65 -16.57
N VAL A 452 -13.64 -7.80 -16.07
CA VAL A 452 -14.03 -8.94 -16.93
C VAL A 452 -15.09 -8.48 -17.93
N ILE A 453 -16.11 -7.75 -17.47
CA ILE A 453 -17.19 -7.26 -18.32
C ILE A 453 -16.66 -6.25 -19.35
N VAL A 454 -15.83 -5.30 -18.94
CA VAL A 454 -15.24 -4.30 -19.85
C VAL A 454 -14.37 -4.99 -20.91
N ALA A 455 -13.51 -5.92 -20.51
CA ALA A 455 -12.61 -6.63 -21.41
C ALA A 455 -13.36 -7.54 -22.40
N THR A 456 -14.48 -8.17 -22.01
CA THR A 456 -15.26 -9.03 -22.90
C THR A 456 -16.18 -8.25 -23.84
N THR A 457 -16.71 -7.11 -23.41
CA THR A 457 -17.63 -6.29 -24.20
C THR A 457 -16.92 -5.29 -25.12
N GLY A 458 -15.67 -4.94 -24.81
CA GLY A 458 -14.91 -3.90 -25.52
C GLY A 458 -15.48 -2.48 -25.35
N LYS A 459 -16.45 -2.29 -24.43
CA LYS A 459 -17.06 -1.00 -24.12
C LYS A 459 -16.50 -0.49 -22.80
N GLU A 460 -16.10 0.78 -22.75
CA GLU A 460 -15.65 1.41 -21.50
C GLU A 460 -16.76 1.46 -20.44
N GLU A 461 -18.02 1.53 -20.87
CA GLU A 461 -19.18 1.66 -19.99
C GLU A 461 -20.27 0.64 -20.35
N PRO A 462 -20.01 -0.66 -20.15
CA PRO A 462 -20.86 -1.72 -20.65
C PRO A 462 -22.20 -1.84 -19.91
N LEU A 463 -22.28 -1.28 -18.69
CA LEU A 463 -23.43 -1.40 -17.81
C LEU A 463 -24.22 -0.08 -17.66
N ALA A 464 -23.85 0.97 -18.38
CA ALA A 464 -24.52 2.26 -18.30
C ALA A 464 -26.02 2.14 -18.65
N MET A 465 -26.89 2.41 -17.68
CA MET A 465 -28.35 2.41 -17.89
C MET A 465 -28.92 3.81 -18.15
N VAL A 466 -28.19 4.85 -17.72
CA VAL A 466 -28.66 6.24 -17.78
C VAL A 466 -27.70 7.08 -18.60
N GLY A 467 -28.25 7.91 -19.50
CA GLY A 467 -27.49 8.81 -20.35
C GLY A 467 -27.00 10.08 -19.64
N ASP A 468 -26.20 10.89 -20.34
CA ASP A 468 -25.52 12.07 -19.78
C ASP A 468 -26.46 13.15 -19.22
N GLY A 469 -27.74 13.16 -19.61
CA GLY A 469 -28.76 14.07 -19.08
C GLY A 469 -29.04 13.91 -17.58
N PHE A 470 -28.75 12.75 -16.99
CA PHE A 470 -28.93 12.50 -15.54
C PHE A 470 -27.69 12.88 -14.70
N ARG A 471 -26.62 13.36 -15.35
CA ARG A 471 -25.33 13.65 -14.69
C ARG A 471 -25.47 14.66 -13.55
N PHE A 472 -26.32 15.67 -13.69
CA PHE A 472 -26.57 16.69 -12.65
C PHE A 472 -27.22 16.11 -11.39
N ALA A 473 -28.14 15.14 -11.52
CA ALA A 473 -28.75 14.47 -10.37
C ALA A 473 -27.83 13.39 -9.77
N SER A 474 -27.00 12.75 -10.61
CA SER A 474 -26.14 11.63 -10.21
C SER A 474 -25.06 12.00 -9.19
N GLN A 475 -24.54 13.24 -9.22
CA GLN A 475 -23.49 13.72 -8.30
C GLN A 475 -23.99 13.88 -6.85
N PRO A 476 -25.02 14.68 -6.55
CA PRO A 476 -25.54 14.78 -5.19
C PRO A 476 -26.11 13.44 -4.72
N LEU A 477 -26.75 12.68 -5.61
CA LEU A 477 -27.27 11.34 -5.27
C LEU A 477 -26.15 10.39 -4.85
N GLY A 478 -25.02 10.36 -5.57
CA GLY A 478 -23.88 9.54 -5.23
C GLY A 478 -23.27 9.87 -3.87
N ALA A 479 -23.19 11.16 -3.53
CA ALA A 479 -22.74 11.61 -2.21
C ALA A 479 -23.73 11.25 -1.08
N ILE A 480 -25.03 11.42 -1.31
CA ILE A 480 -26.08 11.08 -0.33
C ILE A 480 -26.10 9.58 -0.07
N VAL A 481 -26.10 8.75 -1.12
CA VAL A 481 -26.09 7.28 -1.00
C VAL A 481 -24.82 6.83 -0.29
N PHE A 482 -23.67 7.42 -0.62
CA PHE A 482 -22.39 7.12 0.04
C PHE A 482 -22.43 7.40 1.55
N ALA A 483 -22.84 8.62 1.93
CA ALA A 483 -22.93 9.02 3.34
C ALA A 483 -23.98 8.18 4.10
N GLY A 484 -25.13 7.92 3.48
CA GLY A 484 -26.20 7.09 4.04
C GLY A 484 -25.76 5.64 4.27
N LEU A 485 -25.09 5.02 3.29
CA LEU A 485 -24.53 3.67 3.43
C LEU A 485 -23.48 3.61 4.53
N LEU A 486 -22.57 4.58 4.61
CA LEU A 486 -21.58 4.62 5.69
C LEU A 486 -22.24 4.74 7.06
N ALA A 487 -23.17 5.68 7.23
CA ALA A 487 -23.89 5.86 8.49
C ALA A 487 -24.60 4.56 8.91
N TRP A 488 -25.30 3.93 7.96
CA TRP A 488 -26.00 2.66 8.18
C TRP A 488 -25.04 1.51 8.53
N LEU A 489 -23.93 1.36 7.80
CA LEU A 489 -22.94 0.30 8.03
C LEU A 489 -22.29 0.43 9.41
N TYR A 490 -21.84 1.63 9.78
CA TYR A 490 -21.26 1.87 11.10
C TYR A 490 -22.29 1.69 12.21
N GLN A 491 -23.54 2.13 12.02
CA GLN A 491 -24.62 1.91 12.98
C GLN A 491 -24.95 0.42 13.15
N ARG A 492 -25.10 -0.33 12.05
CA ARG A 492 -25.32 -1.78 12.06
C ARG A 492 -24.18 -2.52 12.75
N THR A 493 -22.94 -2.11 12.50
CA THR A 493 -21.75 -2.69 13.13
C THR A 493 -21.74 -2.38 14.63
N ARG A 494 -22.12 -1.18 15.06
CA ARG A 494 -22.29 -0.85 16.49
C ARG A 494 -23.37 -1.71 17.14
N VAL A 495 -24.53 -1.86 16.53
CA VAL A 495 -25.61 -2.72 17.03
C VAL A 495 -25.13 -4.17 17.18
N THR A 496 -24.46 -4.70 16.16
CA THR A 496 -23.89 -6.06 16.18
C THR A 496 -22.84 -6.22 17.28
N ALA A 497 -22.03 -5.18 17.51
CA ALA A 497 -20.99 -5.16 18.53
C ALA A 497 -21.56 -5.07 19.96
N SER A 498 -22.70 -4.40 20.15
CA SER A 498 -23.37 -4.26 21.45
C SER A 498 -24.09 -5.51 21.95
N TYR A 499 -24.41 -6.47 21.08
CA TYR A 499 -25.00 -7.74 21.53
C TYR A 499 -24.02 -8.54 22.39
N ARG A 500 -24.31 -8.64 23.69
CA ARG A 500 -23.62 -9.55 24.60
C ARG A 500 -23.97 -10.99 24.24
N LEU A 501 -22.96 -11.85 24.17
CA LEU A 501 -23.21 -13.28 24.21
C LEU A 501 -23.58 -13.61 25.65
N ALA A 502 -24.68 -14.35 25.83
CA ALA A 502 -24.92 -15.00 27.12
C ALA A 502 -23.67 -15.84 27.43
N ALA A 503 -23.12 -15.67 28.64
CA ALA A 503 -22.04 -16.52 29.10
C ALA A 503 -22.49 -17.99 28.91
N PRO A 504 -21.63 -18.90 28.42
CA PRO A 504 -21.97 -20.30 28.39
C PRO A 504 -22.39 -20.71 29.82
N ALA A 505 -23.61 -21.21 29.97
CA ALA A 505 -24.06 -21.78 31.23
C ALA A 505 -23.13 -22.96 31.56
N GLY A 506 -22.11 -22.71 32.39
CA GLY A 506 -21.13 -23.73 32.76
C GLY A 506 -19.67 -23.31 32.91
N SER A 507 -19.27 -22.04 32.78
CA SER A 507 -17.92 -21.66 33.23
C SER A 507 -17.90 -21.65 34.76
N SER A 508 -17.35 -22.73 35.34
CA SER A 508 -17.04 -22.85 36.75
C SER A 508 -16.33 -21.59 37.27
N LYS A 509 -16.63 -21.24 38.52
CA LYS A 509 -15.96 -20.20 39.30
C LYS A 509 -14.44 -20.26 39.06
N PRO A 510 -13.73 -19.12 39.04
CA PRO A 510 -12.27 -19.13 39.07
C PRO A 510 -11.83 -20.01 40.25
N LEU A 511 -10.95 -20.97 39.97
CA LEU A 511 -10.27 -21.73 41.01
C LEU A 511 -9.65 -20.72 41.99
N PRO A 512 -9.85 -20.88 43.32
CA PRO A 512 -9.19 -20.02 44.28
C PRO A 512 -7.68 -20.15 44.10
N ASP A 513 -6.99 -19.01 44.20
CA ASP A 513 -5.53 -18.91 44.08
C ASP A 513 -4.86 -20.02 44.91
N LEU A 514 -4.10 -20.89 44.23
CA LEU A 514 -3.23 -21.83 44.91
C LEU A 514 -2.03 -21.04 45.46
N PRO A 515 -1.73 -21.11 46.77
CA PRO A 515 -0.51 -20.56 47.30
C PRO A 515 0.66 -21.48 46.93
N GLY A 516 1.71 -20.92 46.33
CA GLY A 516 2.96 -21.64 46.00
C GLY A 516 3.78 -20.93 44.94
#